data_AF-A0A957ZEL1-F1
#
_entry.id   AF-A0A957ZEL1-F1
#
_cell.length_a   1.000
_cell.length_b   1.000
_cell.length_c   1.000
_cell.angle_alpha   90.00
_cell.angle_beta   90.00
_cell.angle_gamma   90.00
#
_symmetry.space_group_name_H-M   'P 1'
#
loop_
_entity.id
_entity.type
_entity.pdbx_description
1 polymer ?
#
loop_
_entity_poly.entity_id
_entity_poly.type
_entity_poly.pdbx_seq_one_letter_code
_entity_poly.pdbx_strand_id
1 'polypeptide(L)'
;MMTKLTVKDLFALKGKRQLTEIYVRNAKEAAACEAAGIDMIITSERSDTKSIREAAPNTFLTIGQAYGDYNSAPEAVGSAFRALRNGADAVYCGSSLGFVKAIADEGIPVVGHVGFVPYKSTWFGGFKAVGKTAEEALKVYEATLAYQEAGAIAVEMEIVPHKIAAEISKRVDLIVIGMGSGTGCDAQYLFSTDVLGDNEGHVPRHAKIYRDFKAEYARLHQESIAAFREFRQDVTSGAYPQADHIIGVKDDEYEKFITALGKQK
;
A
#
# COMPACT_ATOMS: atom_id res chain seq x y z
N MET A 1 3.76 9.95 -21.65
CA MET A 1 3.63 9.94 -20.17
C MET A 1 2.16 9.80 -19.84
N MET A 2 1.82 8.95 -18.87
CA MET A 2 0.45 8.78 -18.41
C MET A 2 0.00 10.07 -17.72
N THR A 3 -1.20 10.57 -18.03
CA THR A 3 -1.73 11.76 -17.37
C THR A 3 -2.23 11.37 -15.99
N LYS A 4 -1.81 12.12 -14.96
CA LYS A 4 -2.28 11.91 -13.59
C LYS A 4 -3.78 12.13 -13.50
N LEU A 5 -4.51 11.11 -13.05
CA LEU A 5 -5.95 11.22 -12.82
C LEU A 5 -6.21 12.22 -11.69
N THR A 6 -7.29 12.98 -11.82
CA THR A 6 -7.85 13.82 -10.76
C THR A 6 -9.14 13.22 -10.25
N VAL A 7 -9.65 13.69 -9.11
CA VAL A 7 -10.99 13.32 -8.60
C VAL A 7 -12.08 13.54 -9.66
N LYS A 8 -11.98 14.62 -10.44
CA LYS A 8 -12.91 14.89 -11.55
C LYS A 8 -12.85 13.80 -12.63
N ASP A 9 -11.65 13.32 -12.95
CA ASP A 9 -11.48 12.24 -13.93
C ASP A 9 -12.04 10.92 -13.39
N LEU A 10 -11.85 10.62 -12.10
CA LEU A 10 -12.46 9.45 -11.46
C LEU A 10 -13.98 9.47 -11.63
N PHE A 11 -14.63 10.59 -11.29
CA PHE A 11 -16.08 10.75 -11.49
C PHE A 11 -16.49 10.68 -12.96
N ALA A 12 -15.70 11.23 -13.88
CA ALA A 12 -15.99 11.17 -15.31
C ALA A 12 -15.92 9.75 -15.88
N LEU A 13 -15.12 8.87 -15.27
CA LEU A 13 -14.91 7.47 -15.65
C LEU A 13 -15.88 6.49 -14.96
N LYS A 14 -16.51 6.90 -13.84
CA LYS A 14 -17.53 6.11 -13.12
C LYS A 14 -18.56 5.52 -14.08
N GLY A 15 -18.82 4.22 -13.97
CA GLY A 15 -19.73 3.48 -14.85
C GLY A 15 -19.33 3.38 -16.34
N LYS A 16 -18.21 3.95 -16.77
CA LYS A 16 -17.73 3.94 -18.17
C LYS A 16 -16.48 3.10 -18.37
N ARG A 17 -15.55 3.13 -17.40
CA ARG A 17 -14.31 2.34 -17.41
C ARG A 17 -14.02 1.87 -15.99
N GLN A 18 -13.76 0.58 -15.83
CA GLN A 18 -13.32 0.05 -14.56
C GLN A 18 -11.86 0.43 -14.30
N LEU A 19 -11.60 1.00 -13.12
CA LEU A 19 -10.29 1.42 -12.68
C LEU A 19 -9.57 0.30 -11.93
N THR A 20 -8.24 0.39 -11.90
CA THR A 20 -7.37 -0.51 -11.14
C THR A 20 -6.80 0.19 -9.91
N GLU A 21 -6.83 -0.47 -8.76
CA GLU A 21 -6.17 -0.01 -7.54
C GLU A 21 -5.31 -1.10 -6.90
N ILE A 22 -4.10 -0.73 -6.46
CA ILE A 22 -3.19 -1.64 -5.75
C ILE A 22 -2.71 -0.99 -4.44
N TYR A 23 -2.78 -1.74 -3.34
CA TYR A 23 -2.05 -1.36 -2.13
C TYR A 23 -0.56 -1.64 -2.31
N VAL A 24 0.28 -0.62 -2.21
CA VAL A 24 1.74 -0.73 -2.33
C VAL A 24 2.40 -0.56 -0.95
N ARG A 25 3.48 -1.30 -0.72
CA ARG A 25 4.23 -1.25 0.55
C ARG A 25 5.45 -0.33 0.50
N ASN A 26 5.99 -0.09 -0.69
CA ASN A 26 7.27 0.59 -0.87
C ASN A 26 7.40 1.21 -2.27
N ALA A 27 8.45 2.01 -2.46
CA ALA A 27 8.74 2.72 -3.70
C ALA A 27 8.97 1.80 -4.92
N LYS A 28 9.54 0.60 -4.74
CA LYS A 28 9.75 -0.33 -5.87
C LYS A 28 8.42 -0.84 -6.44
N GLU A 29 7.48 -1.17 -5.57
CA GLU A 29 6.13 -1.56 -5.98
C GLU A 29 5.36 -0.41 -6.61
N ALA A 30 5.49 0.80 -6.07
CA ALA A 30 4.88 2.00 -6.65
C ALA A 30 5.42 2.29 -8.07
N ALA A 31 6.75 2.23 -8.25
CA ALA A 31 7.38 2.38 -9.57
C ALA A 31 6.90 1.31 -10.56
N ALA A 32 6.73 0.07 -10.10
CA ALA A 32 6.20 -1.01 -10.93
C ALA A 32 4.73 -0.78 -11.32
N CYS A 33 3.90 -0.27 -10.40
CA CYS A 33 2.50 0.09 -10.67
C CYS A 33 2.40 1.22 -11.70
N GLU A 34 3.19 2.29 -11.54
CA GLU A 34 3.28 3.40 -12.51
C GLU A 34 3.67 2.89 -13.90
N ALA A 35 4.73 2.06 -13.98
CA ALA A 35 5.20 1.51 -15.24
C ALA A 35 4.18 0.56 -15.90
N ALA A 36 3.39 -0.15 -15.10
CA ALA A 36 2.34 -1.05 -15.58
C ALA A 36 1.04 -0.32 -16.00
N GLY A 37 0.92 0.97 -15.69
CA GLY A 37 -0.29 1.75 -15.96
C GLY A 37 -1.45 1.43 -15.02
N ILE A 38 -1.16 1.11 -13.75
CA ILE A 38 -2.18 1.06 -12.70
C ILE A 38 -2.76 2.46 -12.50
N ASP A 39 -4.09 2.57 -12.40
CA ASP A 39 -4.77 3.87 -12.32
C ASP A 39 -4.58 4.55 -10.97
N MET A 40 -4.68 3.77 -9.88
CA MET A 40 -4.68 4.25 -8.49
C MET A 40 -3.80 3.35 -7.62
N ILE A 41 -3.09 3.94 -6.66
CA ILE A 41 -2.37 3.21 -5.61
C ILE A 41 -2.77 3.73 -4.25
N ILE A 42 -2.76 2.83 -3.26
CA ILE A 42 -2.97 3.17 -1.86
C ILE A 42 -1.79 2.68 -1.02
N THR A 43 -1.42 3.42 0.02
CA THR A 43 -0.42 2.99 1.01
C THR A 43 -0.83 3.47 2.40
N SER A 44 -0.38 2.79 3.45
CA SER A 44 -0.47 3.32 4.81
C SER A 44 0.40 4.58 4.98
N GLU A 45 -0.07 5.52 5.79
CA GLU A 45 0.74 6.66 6.26
C GLU A 45 1.99 6.25 7.07
N ARG A 46 2.04 5.00 7.55
CA ARG A 46 3.20 4.43 8.24
C ARG A 46 4.32 4.00 7.29
N SER A 47 4.05 3.94 5.98
CA SER A 47 5.06 3.67 4.95
C SER A 47 5.91 4.91 4.66
N ASP A 48 7.01 4.72 3.93
CA ASP A 48 7.77 5.84 3.34
C ASP A 48 7.00 6.47 2.16
N THR A 49 6.01 7.28 2.51
CA THR A 49 5.05 7.89 1.59
C THR A 49 5.70 8.84 0.58
N LYS A 50 6.79 9.52 0.95
CA LYS A 50 7.53 10.42 0.03
C LYS A 50 8.22 9.62 -1.07
N SER A 51 8.97 8.58 -0.70
CA SER A 51 9.63 7.72 -1.68
C SER A 51 8.61 7.02 -2.59
N ILE A 52 7.45 6.62 -2.06
CA ILE A 52 6.35 6.07 -2.86
C ILE A 52 5.83 7.09 -3.88
N ARG A 53 5.60 8.33 -3.46
CA ARG A 53 5.13 9.39 -4.36
C ARG A 53 6.14 9.73 -5.45
N GLU A 54 7.42 9.79 -5.11
CA GLU A 54 8.50 10.06 -6.05
C GLU A 54 8.62 8.96 -7.10
N ALA A 55 8.40 7.70 -6.70
CA ALA A 55 8.46 6.54 -7.57
C ALA A 55 7.28 6.42 -8.54
N ALA A 56 6.10 6.92 -8.18
CA ALA A 56 4.89 6.89 -9.00
C ALA A 56 4.35 8.30 -9.27
N PRO A 57 5.06 9.14 -10.06
CA PRO A 57 4.78 10.55 -10.21
C PRO A 57 3.37 10.87 -10.72
N ASN A 58 2.78 10.01 -11.56
CA ASN A 58 1.51 10.26 -12.24
C ASN A 58 0.40 9.29 -11.85
N THR A 59 0.65 8.32 -10.98
CA THR A 59 -0.40 7.46 -10.44
C THR A 59 -1.17 8.19 -9.35
N PHE A 60 -2.51 8.08 -9.34
CA PHE A 60 -3.34 8.66 -8.28
C PHE A 60 -3.01 7.99 -6.95
N LEU A 61 -2.57 8.76 -5.95
CA LEU A 61 -2.10 8.22 -4.68
C LEU A 61 -3.08 8.51 -3.54
N THR A 62 -3.63 7.45 -2.95
CA THR A 62 -4.33 7.52 -1.67
C THR A 62 -3.37 7.18 -0.53
N ILE A 63 -3.31 8.01 0.51
CA ILE A 63 -2.58 7.68 1.75
C ILE A 63 -3.60 7.37 2.85
N GLY A 64 -3.55 6.16 3.38
CA GLY A 64 -4.47 5.67 4.39
C GLY A 64 -4.04 5.98 5.81
N GLN A 65 -4.97 6.59 6.56
CA GLN A 65 -4.84 6.78 7.99
C GLN A 65 -4.81 5.44 8.70
N ALA A 66 -3.89 5.29 9.64
CA ALA A 66 -3.81 4.12 10.48
C ALA A 66 -4.98 4.12 11.47
N TYR A 67 -5.83 3.09 11.37
CA TYR A 67 -6.94 2.92 12.29
C TYR A 67 -6.45 2.81 13.73
N GLY A 68 -7.00 3.63 14.62
CA GLY A 68 -6.63 3.68 16.05
C GLY A 68 -5.60 4.75 16.42
N ASP A 69 -4.92 5.38 15.45
CA ASP A 69 -3.89 6.40 15.73
C ASP A 69 -4.48 7.80 15.97
N TYR A 70 -5.77 8.00 15.66
CA TYR A 70 -6.49 9.27 15.84
C TYR A 70 -7.76 9.07 16.63
N ASN A 71 -7.97 9.88 17.66
CA ASN A 71 -9.11 9.75 18.57
C ASN A 71 -10.14 10.90 18.46
N SER A 72 -9.87 11.90 17.62
CA SER A 72 -10.75 13.05 17.41
C SER A 72 -10.73 13.54 15.96
N ALA A 73 -11.78 14.26 15.56
CA ALA A 73 -11.88 14.81 14.21
C ALA A 73 -10.75 15.81 13.87
N PRO A 74 -10.35 16.73 14.77
CA PRO A 74 -9.21 17.63 14.49
C PRO A 74 -7.88 16.88 14.28
N GLU A 75 -7.63 15.80 15.03
CA GLU A 75 -6.45 14.96 14.81
C GLU A 75 -6.47 14.28 13.44
N ALA A 76 -7.63 13.73 13.06
CA ALA A 76 -7.83 13.10 11.75
C ALA A 76 -7.64 14.11 10.60
N VAL A 77 -8.15 15.34 10.74
CA VAL A 77 -7.91 16.43 9.78
C VAL A 77 -6.42 16.80 9.73
N GLY A 78 -5.76 16.93 10.87
CA GLY A 78 -4.33 17.23 10.94
C GLY A 78 -3.46 16.17 10.25
N SER A 79 -3.85 14.89 10.38
CA SER A 79 -3.25 13.78 9.62
C SER A 79 -3.50 13.89 8.12
N ALA A 80 -4.74 14.17 7.70
CA ALA A 80 -5.07 14.32 6.30
C ALA A 80 -4.23 15.42 5.61
N PHE A 81 -4.02 16.56 6.28
CA PHE A 81 -3.11 17.59 5.77
C PHE A 81 -1.64 17.15 5.73
N ARG A 82 -1.17 16.30 6.67
CA ARG A 82 0.17 15.70 6.57
C ARG A 82 0.28 14.79 5.35
N ALA A 83 -0.74 13.98 5.07
CA ALA A 83 -0.79 13.11 3.91
C ALA A 83 -0.71 13.91 2.60
N LEU A 84 -1.47 15.00 2.47
CA LEU A 84 -1.40 15.90 1.30
C LEU A 84 0.00 16.51 1.12
N ARG A 85 0.66 16.93 2.20
CA ARG A 85 2.06 17.43 2.14
C ARG A 85 3.06 16.35 1.69
N ASN A 86 2.74 15.08 1.90
CA ASN A 86 3.53 13.95 1.42
C ASN A 86 3.12 13.48 0.02
N GLY A 87 2.21 14.21 -0.65
CA GLY A 87 1.85 14.00 -2.05
C GLY A 87 0.61 13.14 -2.28
N ALA A 88 -0.21 12.88 -1.26
CA ALA A 88 -1.51 12.27 -1.45
C ALA A 88 -2.41 13.11 -2.37
N ASP A 89 -3.16 12.43 -3.23
CA ASP A 89 -4.30 12.99 -3.99
C ASP A 89 -5.62 12.79 -3.24
N ALA A 90 -5.69 11.75 -2.40
CA ALA A 90 -6.80 11.48 -1.50
C ALA A 90 -6.31 10.83 -0.19
N VAL A 91 -7.17 10.82 0.82
CA VAL A 91 -6.90 10.21 2.12
C VAL A 91 -7.88 9.09 2.37
N TYR A 92 -7.41 7.90 2.72
CA TYR A 92 -8.29 6.83 3.19
C TYR A 92 -8.56 7.00 4.70
N CYS A 93 -9.83 7.09 5.08
CA CYS A 93 -10.29 7.21 6.46
C CYS A 93 -11.35 6.14 6.77
N GLY A 94 -10.88 4.98 7.23
CA GLY A 94 -11.74 3.86 7.59
C GLY A 94 -12.38 3.93 8.98
N SER A 95 -12.25 5.06 9.69
CA SER A 95 -12.64 5.22 11.09
C SER A 95 -14.14 5.51 11.26
N SER A 96 -14.52 6.77 11.52
CA SER A 96 -15.91 7.19 11.77
C SER A 96 -16.39 8.18 10.70
N LEU A 97 -17.70 8.20 10.44
CA LEU A 97 -18.32 9.17 9.53
C LEU A 97 -18.06 10.63 9.94
N GLY A 98 -17.94 10.90 11.24
CA GLY A 98 -17.58 12.23 11.74
C GLY A 98 -16.18 12.67 11.32
N PHE A 99 -15.23 11.75 11.24
CA PHE A 99 -13.87 12.07 10.78
C PHE A 99 -13.84 12.28 9.27
N VAL A 100 -14.53 11.41 8.53
CA VAL A 100 -14.71 11.55 7.07
C VAL A 100 -15.30 12.91 6.75
N LYS A 101 -16.40 13.28 7.43
CA LYS A 101 -17.04 14.59 7.26
C LYS A 101 -16.09 15.74 7.56
N ALA A 102 -15.40 15.70 8.70
CA ALA A 102 -14.46 16.76 9.06
C ALA A 102 -13.32 16.92 8.05
N ILE A 103 -12.80 15.82 7.50
CA ILE A 103 -11.78 15.84 6.44
C ILE A 103 -12.36 16.42 5.14
N ALA A 104 -13.55 15.99 4.74
CA ALA A 104 -14.23 16.45 3.53
C ALA A 104 -14.62 17.93 3.61
N ASP A 105 -15.06 18.42 4.78
CA ASP A 105 -15.42 19.83 5.01
C ASP A 105 -14.23 20.79 4.82
N GLU A 106 -12.99 20.29 4.98
CA GLU A 106 -11.75 21.02 4.67
C GLU A 106 -11.34 20.93 3.18
N GLY A 107 -12.18 20.34 2.33
CA GLY A 107 -11.94 20.19 0.90
C GLY A 107 -10.94 19.07 0.55
N ILE A 108 -10.64 18.17 1.48
CA ILE A 108 -9.72 17.05 1.25
C ILE A 108 -10.49 15.85 0.68
N PRO A 109 -10.09 15.30 -0.48
CA PRO A 109 -10.72 14.10 -1.02
C PRO A 109 -10.51 12.91 -0.07
N VAL A 110 -11.60 12.31 0.39
CA VAL A 110 -11.56 11.22 1.38
C VAL A 110 -12.23 9.96 0.83
N VAL A 111 -11.60 8.82 1.09
CA VAL A 111 -12.08 7.47 0.76
C VAL A 111 -12.52 6.79 2.06
N GLY A 112 -13.76 6.30 2.08
CA GLY A 112 -14.31 5.52 3.19
C GLY A 112 -14.19 4.01 3.00
N HIS A 113 -14.79 3.24 3.91
CA HIS A 113 -14.85 1.78 3.80
C HIS A 113 -16.20 1.25 4.31
N VAL A 114 -16.86 0.42 3.48
CA VAL A 114 -18.13 -0.27 3.74
C VAL A 114 -18.02 -1.77 3.45
N GLY A 115 -19.00 -2.54 3.90
CA GLY A 115 -18.96 -4.00 3.79
C GLY A 115 -18.16 -4.61 4.94
N PHE A 116 -17.32 -5.60 4.64
CA PHE A 116 -16.47 -6.23 5.64
C PHE A 116 -15.23 -5.37 5.91
N VAL A 117 -15.20 -4.70 7.06
CA VAL A 117 -14.07 -3.89 7.49
C VAL A 117 -13.14 -4.73 8.38
N PRO A 118 -11.88 -5.04 7.99
CA PRO A 118 -11.04 -6.03 8.69
C PRO A 118 -10.80 -5.77 10.18
N TYR A 119 -10.51 -4.52 10.55
CA TYR A 119 -10.31 -4.12 11.96
C TYR A 119 -11.61 -4.07 12.78
N LYS A 120 -12.76 -4.26 12.13
CA LYS A 120 -14.08 -4.46 12.78
C LYS A 120 -14.54 -5.93 12.71
N SER A 121 -13.64 -6.88 12.39
CA SER A 121 -13.98 -8.30 12.23
C SER A 121 -14.72 -8.93 13.41
N THR A 122 -14.48 -8.49 14.65
CA THR A 122 -15.19 -8.99 15.84
C THR A 122 -16.69 -8.68 15.81
N TRP A 123 -17.09 -7.57 15.20
CA TRP A 123 -18.51 -7.21 15.00
C TRP A 123 -19.22 -8.13 14.02
N PHE A 124 -18.47 -8.79 13.14
CA PHE A 124 -18.99 -9.73 12.14
C PHE A 124 -18.78 -11.20 12.52
N GLY A 125 -18.24 -11.47 13.72
CA GLY A 125 -17.93 -12.83 14.17
C GLY A 125 -16.81 -13.48 13.33
N GLY A 126 -15.80 -12.69 12.95
CA GLY A 126 -14.64 -13.10 12.17
C GLY A 126 -14.67 -12.60 10.72
N PHE A 127 -13.77 -13.15 9.89
CA PHE A 127 -13.65 -12.81 8.46
C PHE A 127 -14.79 -13.42 7.64
N LYS A 128 -15.93 -12.73 7.61
CA LYS A 128 -17.15 -13.20 6.94
C LYS A 128 -17.66 -12.18 5.94
N ALA A 129 -18.21 -12.71 4.85
CA ALA A 129 -18.96 -11.91 3.88
C ALA A 129 -20.21 -11.29 4.54
N VAL A 130 -20.51 -10.04 4.17
CA VAL A 130 -21.68 -9.29 4.65
C VAL A 130 -22.61 -8.95 3.49
N GLY A 131 -23.89 -8.68 3.75
CA GLY A 131 -24.86 -8.35 2.70
C GLY A 131 -25.46 -9.59 2.02
N LYS A 132 -25.47 -10.74 2.71
CA LYS A 132 -26.02 -12.00 2.19
C LYS A 132 -27.55 -12.07 2.30
N THR A 133 -28.13 -11.28 3.19
CA THR A 133 -29.58 -11.09 3.31
C THR A 133 -29.98 -9.71 2.81
N ALA A 134 -31.25 -9.52 2.47
CA ALA A 134 -31.76 -8.22 2.05
C ALA A 134 -31.56 -7.13 3.13
N GLU A 135 -31.75 -7.48 4.40
CA GLU A 135 -31.53 -6.56 5.52
C GLU A 135 -30.06 -6.14 5.64
N GLU A 136 -29.13 -7.08 5.56
CA GLU A 136 -27.70 -6.76 5.58
C GLU A 136 -27.30 -5.93 4.35
N ALA A 137 -27.83 -6.25 3.18
CA ALA A 137 -27.56 -5.51 1.94
C ALA A 137 -28.06 -4.07 2.02
N LEU A 138 -29.23 -3.84 2.63
CA LEU A 138 -29.75 -2.49 2.91
C LEU A 138 -28.83 -1.71 3.84
N LYS A 139 -28.31 -2.34 4.90
CA LYS A 139 -27.33 -1.69 5.80
C LYS A 139 -26.04 -1.29 5.07
N VAL A 140 -25.55 -2.11 4.13
CA VAL A 140 -24.39 -1.75 3.30
C VAL A 140 -24.71 -0.55 2.39
N TYR A 141 -25.90 -0.53 1.80
CA TYR A 141 -26.34 0.58 0.96
C TYR A 141 -26.48 1.89 1.77
N GLU A 142 -27.16 1.84 2.91
CA GLU A 142 -27.33 2.97 3.83
C GLU A 142 -25.98 3.49 4.33
N ALA A 143 -25.06 2.61 4.70
CA ALA A 143 -23.70 3.00 5.08
C ALA A 143 -22.98 3.70 3.91
N THR A 144 -23.13 3.20 2.69
CA THR A 144 -22.53 3.81 1.49
C THR A 144 -23.08 5.21 1.26
N LEU A 145 -24.39 5.39 1.37
CA LEU A 145 -25.04 6.71 1.29
C LEU A 145 -24.54 7.64 2.41
N ALA A 146 -24.38 7.14 3.63
CA ALA A 146 -23.89 7.96 4.73
C ALA A 146 -22.45 8.46 4.50
N TYR A 147 -21.57 7.67 3.87
CA TYR A 147 -20.25 8.15 3.43
C TYR A 147 -20.36 9.20 2.31
N GLN A 148 -21.29 9.03 1.37
CA GLN A 148 -21.56 10.02 0.33
C GLN A 148 -22.03 11.36 0.93
N GLU A 149 -22.99 11.32 1.86
CA GLU A 149 -23.49 12.49 2.57
C GLU A 149 -22.42 13.15 3.45
N ALA A 150 -21.49 12.36 3.98
CA ALA A 150 -20.31 12.87 4.68
C ALA A 150 -19.28 13.52 3.75
N GLY A 151 -19.46 13.48 2.42
CA GLY A 151 -18.56 14.11 1.45
C GLY A 151 -17.42 13.21 0.96
N ALA A 152 -17.48 11.90 1.20
CA ALA A 152 -16.50 10.97 0.63
C ALA A 152 -16.59 10.94 -0.91
N ILE A 153 -15.43 10.91 -1.56
CA ILE A 153 -15.34 10.79 -3.02
C ILE A 153 -15.45 9.34 -3.48
N ALA A 154 -15.13 8.41 -2.58
CA ALA A 154 -15.14 6.98 -2.85
C ALA A 154 -15.36 6.17 -1.56
N VAL A 155 -15.74 4.91 -1.71
CA VAL A 155 -15.63 3.90 -0.65
C VAL A 155 -14.99 2.62 -1.18
N GLU A 156 -14.17 2.00 -0.36
CA GLU A 156 -13.83 0.58 -0.50
C GLU A 156 -15.04 -0.27 -0.06
N MET A 157 -15.43 -1.23 -0.89
CA MET A 157 -16.51 -2.18 -0.64
C MET A 157 -15.97 -3.60 -0.64
N GLU A 158 -15.77 -4.14 0.56
CA GLU A 158 -15.10 -5.41 0.76
C GLU A 158 -16.08 -6.56 1.07
N ILE A 159 -15.94 -7.68 0.34
CA ILE A 159 -16.65 -8.95 0.52
C ILE A 159 -18.18 -8.80 0.62
N VAL A 160 -18.77 -8.10 -0.36
CA VAL A 160 -20.23 -7.98 -0.56
C VAL A 160 -20.66 -8.81 -1.77
N PRO A 161 -21.81 -9.53 -1.76
CA PRO A 161 -22.27 -10.28 -2.92
C PRO A 161 -22.36 -9.44 -4.20
N HIS A 162 -21.82 -9.96 -5.31
CA HIS A 162 -21.59 -9.18 -6.53
C HIS A 162 -22.82 -8.47 -7.11
N LYS A 163 -24.02 -9.08 -7.04
CA LYS A 163 -25.25 -8.44 -7.52
C LYS A 163 -25.63 -7.23 -6.67
N ILE A 164 -25.40 -7.32 -5.35
CA ILE A 164 -25.66 -6.23 -4.41
C ILE A 164 -24.66 -5.11 -4.64
N ALA A 165 -23.36 -5.42 -4.70
CA ALA A 165 -22.31 -4.44 -4.93
C ALA A 165 -22.52 -3.68 -6.26
N ALA A 166 -22.83 -4.41 -7.34
CA ALA A 166 -23.11 -3.82 -8.65
C ALA A 166 -24.33 -2.89 -8.63
N GLU A 167 -25.37 -3.24 -7.87
CA GLU A 167 -26.58 -2.42 -7.76
C GLU A 167 -26.34 -1.16 -6.92
N ILE A 168 -25.59 -1.28 -5.82
CA ILE A 168 -25.19 -0.12 -5.00
C ILE A 168 -24.32 0.84 -5.83
N SER A 169 -23.32 0.33 -6.55
CA SER A 169 -22.40 1.13 -7.37
C SER A 169 -23.11 2.01 -8.40
N LYS A 170 -24.26 1.56 -8.92
CA LYS A 170 -25.09 2.31 -9.88
C LYS A 170 -25.95 3.39 -9.25
N ARG A 171 -26.26 3.27 -7.96
CA ARG A 171 -27.23 4.12 -7.25
C ARG A 171 -26.58 5.28 -6.50
N VAL A 172 -25.28 5.18 -6.22
CA VAL A 172 -24.51 6.20 -5.51
C VAL A 172 -23.67 6.99 -6.50
N ASP A 173 -23.41 8.25 -6.19
CA ASP A 173 -22.61 9.18 -6.99
C ASP A 173 -21.11 9.03 -6.72
N LEU A 174 -20.72 8.61 -5.50
CA LEU A 174 -19.33 8.31 -5.15
C LEU A 174 -18.76 7.10 -5.91
N ILE A 175 -17.44 7.02 -6.03
CA ILE A 175 -16.76 5.87 -6.64
C ILE A 175 -16.83 4.66 -5.70
N VAL A 176 -17.24 3.50 -6.21
CA VAL A 176 -17.17 2.25 -5.42
C VAL A 176 -15.96 1.43 -5.86
N ILE A 177 -15.04 1.20 -4.93
CA ILE A 177 -13.83 0.40 -5.13
C ILE A 177 -14.07 -1.00 -4.57
N GLY A 178 -14.19 -2.01 -5.44
CA GLY A 178 -14.56 -3.36 -5.02
C GLY A 178 -13.36 -4.24 -4.69
N MET A 179 -13.44 -4.97 -3.56
CA MET A 179 -12.53 -6.09 -3.25
C MET A 179 -13.32 -7.31 -2.82
N GLY A 180 -13.25 -8.38 -3.62
CA GLY A 180 -14.08 -9.57 -3.40
C GLY A 180 -15.58 -9.33 -3.57
N SER A 181 -15.95 -8.22 -4.23
CA SER A 181 -17.34 -7.78 -4.45
C SER A 181 -17.77 -7.92 -5.93
N GLY A 182 -17.01 -8.67 -6.73
CA GLY A 182 -17.27 -8.89 -8.15
C GLY A 182 -16.93 -7.68 -9.04
N THR A 183 -17.23 -7.79 -10.32
CA THR A 183 -16.80 -6.84 -11.36
C THR A 183 -17.73 -5.65 -11.56
N GLY A 184 -18.77 -5.50 -10.73
CA GLY A 184 -19.80 -4.48 -10.89
C GLY A 184 -19.47 -3.13 -10.26
N CYS A 185 -18.36 -3.02 -9.53
CA CYS A 185 -17.87 -1.78 -8.93
C CYS A 185 -17.06 -0.95 -9.94
N ASP A 186 -16.88 0.34 -9.66
CA ASP A 186 -16.17 1.29 -10.52
C ASP A 186 -14.66 1.05 -10.57
N ALA A 187 -14.09 0.50 -9.51
CA ALA A 187 -12.69 0.09 -9.45
C ALA A 187 -12.54 -1.32 -8.86
N GLN A 188 -11.39 -1.96 -9.10
CA GLN A 188 -11.00 -3.23 -8.47
C GLN A 188 -9.71 -3.05 -7.69
N TYR A 189 -9.72 -3.54 -6.46
CA TYR A 189 -8.63 -3.40 -5.50
C TYR A 189 -8.05 -4.76 -5.08
N LEU A 190 -6.72 -4.83 -4.97
CA LEU A 190 -5.97 -5.93 -4.35
C LEU A 190 -4.71 -5.40 -3.65
N PHE A 191 -4.17 -6.19 -2.71
CA PHE A 191 -2.84 -5.92 -2.16
C PHE A 191 -1.75 -6.29 -3.17
N SER A 192 -0.65 -5.53 -3.21
CA SER A 192 0.51 -5.89 -4.04
C SER A 192 1.00 -7.30 -3.74
N THR A 193 0.90 -7.73 -2.49
CA THR A 193 1.35 -9.06 -2.05
C THR A 193 0.50 -10.21 -2.59
N ASP A 194 -0.80 -9.96 -2.77
CA ASP A 194 -1.71 -10.89 -3.46
C ASP A 194 -1.31 -11.04 -4.92
N VAL A 195 -1.04 -9.92 -5.59
CA VAL A 195 -0.71 -9.90 -7.02
C VAL A 195 0.66 -10.52 -7.29
N LEU A 196 1.66 -10.15 -6.48
CA LEU A 196 3.04 -10.62 -6.59
C LEU A 196 3.25 -12.04 -6.02
N GLY A 197 2.31 -12.52 -5.19
CA GLY A 197 2.36 -13.85 -4.60
C GLY A 197 3.46 -14.02 -3.55
N ASP A 198 3.79 -12.96 -2.81
CA ASP A 198 4.73 -13.01 -1.68
C ASP A 198 4.04 -12.95 -0.31
N ASN A 199 2.72 -13.16 -0.29
CA ASN A 199 1.96 -13.37 0.94
C ASN A 199 2.50 -14.56 1.76
N GLU A 200 2.49 -14.39 3.08
CA GLU A 200 2.70 -15.47 4.03
C GLU A 200 1.35 -15.95 4.60
N GLY A 201 1.16 -17.26 4.69
CA GLY A 201 -0.05 -17.84 5.28
C GLY A 201 -1.24 -17.93 4.32
N HIS A 202 -2.41 -17.50 4.80
CA HIS A 202 -3.68 -17.70 4.10
C HIS A 202 -3.90 -16.64 3.02
N VAL A 203 -4.06 -17.08 1.77
CA VAL A 203 -4.45 -16.21 0.66
C VAL A 203 -5.98 -16.10 0.61
N PRO A 204 -6.56 -14.89 0.70
CA PRO A 204 -8.01 -14.73 0.67
C PRO A 204 -8.62 -15.26 -0.64
N ARG A 205 -9.83 -15.82 -0.57
CA ARG A 205 -10.53 -16.39 -1.75
C ARG A 205 -10.73 -15.43 -2.92
N HIS A 206 -10.70 -14.12 -2.66
CA HIS A 206 -10.94 -13.07 -3.64
C HIS A 206 -9.64 -12.52 -4.25
N ALA A 207 -8.49 -12.88 -3.69
CA ALA A 207 -7.20 -12.54 -4.25
C ALA A 207 -6.89 -13.39 -5.48
N LYS A 208 -6.02 -12.88 -6.35
CA LYS A 208 -5.47 -13.64 -7.48
C LYS A 208 -3.97 -13.40 -7.55
N ILE A 209 -3.23 -14.50 -7.53
CA ILE A 209 -1.78 -14.53 -7.67
C ILE A 209 -1.42 -14.49 -9.15
N TYR A 210 -0.58 -13.54 -9.54
CA TYR A 210 -0.09 -13.41 -10.91
C TYR A 210 1.36 -13.85 -11.05
N ARG A 211 2.15 -13.83 -9.97
CA ARG A 211 3.55 -14.27 -9.92
C ARG A 211 3.83 -15.00 -8.62
N ASP A 212 4.95 -15.73 -8.53
CA ASP A 212 5.39 -16.43 -7.32
C ASP A 212 6.66 -15.80 -6.78
N PHE A 213 6.53 -14.60 -6.22
CA PHE A 213 7.68 -13.89 -5.65
C PHE A 213 8.15 -14.55 -4.35
N LYS A 214 7.28 -15.30 -3.67
CA LYS A 214 7.69 -16.11 -2.52
C LYS A 214 8.78 -17.11 -2.89
N ALA A 215 8.62 -17.86 -3.99
CA ALA A 215 9.64 -18.79 -4.46
C ALA A 215 10.93 -18.06 -4.86
N GLU A 216 10.84 -16.91 -5.52
CA GLU A 216 12.01 -16.13 -5.91
C GLU A 216 12.77 -15.56 -4.71
N TYR A 217 12.07 -15.03 -3.70
CA TYR A 217 12.71 -14.57 -2.48
C TYR A 217 13.34 -15.70 -1.68
N ALA A 218 12.68 -16.86 -1.61
CA ALA A 218 13.27 -18.05 -1.00
C ALA A 218 14.56 -18.47 -1.71
N ARG A 219 14.55 -18.48 -3.05
CA ARG A 219 15.74 -18.79 -3.86
C ARG A 219 16.86 -17.77 -3.61
N LEU A 220 16.58 -16.47 -3.72
CA LEU A 220 17.56 -15.41 -3.47
C LEU A 220 18.11 -15.42 -2.04
N HIS A 221 17.29 -15.79 -1.06
CA HIS A 221 17.73 -15.96 0.32
C HIS A 221 18.73 -17.12 0.45
N GLN A 222 18.50 -18.25 -0.22
CA GLN A 222 19.47 -19.35 -0.25
C GLN A 222 20.79 -18.94 -0.93
N GLU A 223 20.73 -18.21 -2.05
CA GLU A 223 21.93 -17.67 -2.71
C GLU A 223 22.70 -16.72 -1.79
N SER A 224 21.99 -15.90 -1.00
CA SER A 224 22.61 -15.00 -0.03
C SER A 224 23.34 -15.78 1.07
N ILE A 225 22.73 -16.85 1.59
CA ILE A 225 23.36 -17.75 2.56
C ILE A 225 24.60 -18.42 1.96
N ALA A 226 24.53 -18.88 0.70
CA ALA A 226 25.66 -19.49 0.01
C ALA A 226 26.83 -18.50 -0.13
N ALA A 227 26.58 -17.31 -0.67
CA ALA A 227 27.58 -16.26 -0.82
C ALA A 227 28.23 -15.88 0.52
N PHE A 228 27.44 -15.77 1.60
CA PHE A 228 28.01 -15.45 2.92
C PHE A 228 28.84 -16.60 3.51
N ARG A 229 28.51 -17.86 3.19
CA ARG A 229 29.33 -19.01 3.58
C ARG A 229 30.65 -19.05 2.81
N GLU A 230 30.61 -18.78 1.51
CA GLU A 230 31.81 -18.69 0.66
C GLU A 230 32.74 -17.59 1.17
N PHE A 231 32.21 -16.38 1.38
CA PHE A 231 32.99 -15.28 1.96
C PHE A 231 33.59 -15.64 3.32
N ARG A 232 32.81 -16.28 4.20
CA ARG A 232 33.32 -16.75 5.50
C ARG A 232 34.45 -17.78 5.32
N GLN A 233 34.30 -18.71 4.39
CA GLN A 233 35.33 -19.72 4.10
C GLN A 233 36.62 -19.05 3.60
N ASP A 234 36.50 -18.09 2.68
CA ASP A 234 37.65 -17.35 2.16
C ASP A 234 38.40 -16.62 3.28
N VAL A 235 37.69 -15.94 4.19
CA VAL A 235 38.31 -15.27 5.34
C VAL A 235 38.99 -16.27 6.27
N THR A 236 38.30 -17.37 6.62
CA THR A 236 38.84 -18.34 7.59
C THR A 236 40.02 -19.15 7.04
N SER A 237 40.11 -19.32 5.72
CA SER A 237 41.23 -19.99 5.05
C SER A 237 42.37 -19.03 4.68
N GLY A 238 42.16 -17.73 4.80
CA GLY A 238 43.10 -16.70 4.33
C GLY A 238 43.09 -16.49 2.81
N ALA A 239 42.12 -17.07 2.08
CA ALA A 239 41.95 -16.83 0.64
C ALA A 239 41.40 -15.43 0.33
N TYR A 240 40.71 -14.79 1.29
CA TYR A 240 40.36 -13.37 1.22
C TYR A 240 40.90 -12.64 2.46
N PRO A 241 41.48 -11.43 2.29
CA PRO A 241 41.71 -10.72 1.02
C PRO A 241 42.83 -11.35 0.16
N GLN A 242 42.69 -11.26 -1.16
CA GLN A 242 43.73 -11.58 -2.15
C GLN A 242 44.61 -10.35 -2.42
N ALA A 243 45.71 -10.53 -3.17
CA ALA A 243 46.67 -9.47 -3.47
C ALA A 243 46.02 -8.17 -3.98
N ASP A 244 45.04 -8.26 -4.89
CA ASP A 244 44.35 -7.09 -5.46
C ASP A 244 43.46 -6.33 -4.46
N HIS A 245 43.12 -6.96 -3.33
CA HIS A 245 42.37 -6.33 -2.24
C HIS A 245 43.30 -5.72 -1.18
N ILE A 246 44.60 -6.01 -1.23
CA ILE A 246 45.58 -5.58 -0.22
C ILE A 246 46.29 -4.32 -0.72
N ILE A 247 46.22 -3.26 0.08
CA ILE A 247 47.03 -2.05 -0.16
C ILE A 247 48.40 -2.20 0.51
N GLY A 248 49.46 -1.96 -0.24
CA GLY A 248 50.82 -1.93 0.27
C GLY A 248 51.21 -0.56 0.82
N VAL A 249 52.25 -0.54 1.65
CA VAL A 249 53.02 0.65 2.01
C VAL A 249 54.44 0.48 1.50
N LYS A 250 55.10 1.57 1.10
CA LYS A 250 56.54 1.49 0.76
C LYS A 250 57.33 1.18 2.02
N ASP A 251 58.35 0.33 1.90
CA ASP A 251 59.14 -0.14 3.03
C ASP A 251 59.76 1.03 3.84
N ASP A 252 60.20 2.09 3.17
CA ASP A 252 60.80 3.26 3.83
C ASP A 252 59.82 4.04 4.71
N GLU A 253 58.56 4.16 4.29
CA GLU A 253 57.49 4.77 5.08
C GLU A 253 57.07 3.87 6.24
N TYR A 254 57.08 2.54 6.05
CA TYR A 254 56.82 1.58 7.13
C TYR A 254 57.87 1.67 8.24
N GLU A 255 59.16 1.70 7.89
CA GLU A 255 60.25 1.79 8.88
C GLU A 255 60.23 3.11 9.67
N LYS A 256 59.88 4.23 9.02
CA LYS A 256 59.66 5.51 9.69
C LYS A 256 58.55 5.41 10.75
N PHE A 257 57.43 4.77 10.40
CA PHE A 257 56.32 4.55 11.32
C PHE A 257 56.73 3.71 12.53
N ILE A 258 57.41 2.58 12.32
CA ILE A 258 57.90 1.72 13.41
C ILE A 258 58.87 2.48 14.34
N THR A 259 59.80 3.24 13.76
CA THR A 259 60.74 4.09 14.53
C THR A 259 60.00 5.14 15.37
N ALA A 260 58.95 5.76 14.81
CA ALA A 260 58.15 6.76 15.50
C ALA A 260 57.41 6.14 16.71
N LEU A 261 56.86 4.92 16.58
CA LEU A 261 56.20 4.21 17.68
C LEU A 261 57.18 3.87 18.82
N GLY A 262 58.40 3.46 18.49
CA GLY A 262 59.43 3.11 19.48
C GLY A 262 59.89 4.29 20.34
N LYS A 263 59.72 5.53 19.87
CA LYS A 263 60.06 6.76 20.61
C LYS A 263 58.94 7.27 21.53
N GLN A 264 57.75 6.64 21.49
CA GLN A 264 56.61 6.99 22.35
C GLN A 264 56.47 6.10 23.59
N LYS A 265 57.38 5.13 23.79
CA LYS A 265 57.54 4.40 25.05
C LYS A 265 58.64 5.04 25.89
#